data_AF-A0A428Y351-F1
#
_entry.id   AF-A0A428Y351-F1
#
_cell.length_a   1.000
_cell.length_b   1.000
_cell.length_c   1.000
_cell.angle_alpha   90.00
_cell.angle_beta   90.00
_cell.angle_gamma   90.00
#
_symmetry.space_group_name_H-M   'P 1'
#
loop_
_entity.id
_entity.type
_entity.pdbx_description
1 polymer ?
#
loop_
_entity_poly.entity_id
_entity_poly.type
_entity_poly.pdbx_seq_one_letter_code
_entity_poly.pdbx_strand_id
1 'polypeptide(L)'
;MGVNRRYVRLWLSLAGILLFAVVMAVLEARLNKPKVRPPIEENAARAVLDRTVQLARDGRYEAICEEIPDYPNGCRHLLDGAKEAKWWPGSASPTVVGVTGAGTSRVLLHLEGTRADGTFYTADFDVQWDEVRGSNRLVSTLPIYWSGVQIRS
;
A
#
# COMPACT_ATOMS: atom_id res chain seq x y z
N MET A 1 60.64 -8.18 -32.09
CA MET A 1 59.48 -7.33 -31.72
C MET A 1 58.86 -7.89 -30.44
N GLY A 2 59.30 -7.39 -29.27
CA GLY A 2 58.79 -7.86 -27.98
C GLY A 2 57.55 -7.06 -27.60
N VAL A 3 56.36 -7.67 -27.69
CA VAL A 3 55.14 -7.07 -27.17
C VAL A 3 55.35 -6.85 -25.67
N ASN A 4 55.40 -5.58 -25.25
CA ASN A 4 55.71 -5.20 -23.89
C ASN A 4 54.67 -5.82 -22.94
N ARG A 5 55.09 -6.81 -22.13
CA ARG A 5 54.28 -7.49 -21.10
C ARG A 5 53.55 -6.53 -20.15
N ARG A 6 54.04 -5.30 -20.01
CA ARG A 6 53.38 -4.22 -19.24
C ARG A 6 52.09 -3.73 -19.89
N TYR A 7 52.01 -3.62 -21.21
CA TYR A 7 50.77 -3.25 -21.91
C TYR A 7 49.73 -4.36 -21.79
N VAL A 8 50.13 -5.63 -21.96
CA VAL A 8 49.20 -6.76 -21.86
C VAL A 8 48.54 -6.85 -20.47
N ARG A 9 49.31 -6.63 -19.40
CA ARG A 9 48.77 -6.59 -18.03
C ARG A 9 47.85 -5.39 -17.79
N LEU A 10 48.17 -4.21 -18.34
CA LEU A 10 47.33 -3.02 -18.21
C LEU A 10 45.99 -3.18 -18.96
N TRP A 11 46.03 -3.77 -20.15
CA TRP A 11 44.84 -4.05 -20.98
C TRP A 11 43.92 -5.09 -20.35
N LEU A 12 44.47 -6.14 -19.72
CA LEU A 12 43.67 -7.14 -19.00
C LEU A 12 42.97 -6.55 -17.76
N SER A 13 43.64 -5.66 -17.02
CA SER A 13 43.01 -4.97 -15.88
C SER A 13 41.88 -4.04 -16.31
N LEU A 14 42.07 -3.27 -17.39
CA LEU A 14 41.03 -2.38 -17.93
C LEU A 14 39.83 -3.17 -18.47
N ALA A 15 40.07 -4.29 -19.17
CA ALA A 15 39.00 -5.17 -19.64
C ALA A 15 38.20 -5.76 -18.48
N GLY A 16 38.87 -6.17 -17.39
CA GLY A 16 38.19 -6.67 -16.18
C GLY A 16 37.32 -5.61 -15.49
N ILE A 17 37.81 -4.37 -15.39
CA ILE A 17 37.05 -3.25 -14.80
C ILE A 17 35.82 -2.91 -15.65
N LEU A 18 35.98 -2.84 -16.97
CA LEU A 18 34.87 -2.60 -17.90
C LEU A 18 33.80 -3.70 -17.80
N LEU A 19 34.22 -4.97 -17.75
CA LEU A 19 33.29 -6.10 -17.62
C LEU A 19 32.51 -6.03 -16.29
N PHE A 20 33.19 -5.69 -15.20
CA PHE A 20 32.55 -5.52 -13.88
C PHE A 20 31.54 -4.35 -13.87
N ALA A 21 31.92 -3.21 -14.45
CA ALA A 21 31.03 -2.05 -14.54
C ALA A 21 29.76 -2.36 -15.35
N VAL A 22 29.89 -3.13 -16.45
CA VAL A 22 28.74 -3.58 -17.25
C VAL A 22 27.86 -4.54 -16.45
N VAL A 23 28.44 -5.52 -15.73
CA VAL A 23 27.69 -6.46 -14.90
C VAL A 23 26.91 -5.73 -13.79
N MET A 24 27.55 -4.77 -13.11
CA MET A 24 26.91 -3.96 -12.08
C MET A 24 25.77 -3.10 -12.65
N ALA A 25 25.99 -2.43 -13.79
CA ALA A 25 24.95 -1.64 -14.44
C ALA A 25 23.75 -2.51 -14.88
N VAL A 26 23.99 -3.73 -15.36
CA VAL A 26 22.92 -4.68 -15.71
C VAL A 26 22.18 -5.16 -14.46
N LEU A 27 22.87 -5.42 -13.35
CA LEU A 27 22.26 -5.79 -12.08
C LEU A 27 21.37 -4.66 -11.54
N GLU A 28 21.87 -3.43 -11.51
CA GLU A 28 21.10 -2.25 -11.11
C GLU A 28 19.87 -2.04 -12.01
N ALA A 29 20.03 -2.17 -13.33
CA ALA A 29 18.92 -2.04 -14.27
C ALA A 29 17.88 -3.16 -14.13
N ARG A 30 18.29 -4.36 -13.70
CA ARG A 30 17.38 -5.49 -13.42
C ARG A 30 16.63 -5.29 -12.11
N LEU A 31 17.30 -4.74 -11.09
CA LEU A 31 16.70 -4.46 -9.78
C LEU A 31 15.74 -3.26 -9.84
N ASN A 32 16.03 -2.25 -10.65
CA ASN A 32 15.25 -1.02 -10.78
C ASN A 32 14.19 -1.04 -11.88
N LYS A 33 13.79 -2.21 -12.41
CA LYS A 33 12.65 -2.24 -13.33
C LYS A 33 11.38 -1.80 -12.59
N PRO A 34 10.68 -0.74 -13.04
CA PRO A 34 9.40 -0.36 -12.45
C PRO A 34 8.46 -1.56 -12.54
N LYS A 35 7.99 -2.06 -11.39
CA LYS A 35 6.92 -3.05 -11.38
C LYS A 35 5.66 -2.36 -11.88
N VAL A 36 5.34 -2.55 -13.16
CA VAL A 36 4.06 -2.13 -13.72
C VAL A 36 2.99 -3.00 -13.06
N ARG A 37 2.25 -2.42 -12.11
CA ARG A 37 1.14 -3.09 -11.46
C ARG A 37 -0.12 -2.92 -12.30
N PRO A 38 -0.99 -3.94 -12.33
CA PRO A 38 -2.26 -3.78 -13.00
C PRO A 38 -3.09 -2.70 -12.29
N PRO A 39 -3.98 -2.03 -13.04
CA PRO A 39 -5.03 -1.20 -12.47
C PRO A 39 -5.79 -1.89 -11.33
N ILE A 40 -6.19 -1.11 -10.34
CA ILE A 40 -7.06 -1.58 -9.27
C ILE A 40 -8.51 -1.46 -9.74
N GLU A 41 -9.16 -2.60 -9.85
CA GLU A 41 -10.58 -2.70 -10.16
C GLU A 41 -11.43 -2.42 -8.92
N GLU A 42 -12.63 -1.87 -9.11
CA GLU A 42 -13.54 -1.51 -8.00
C GLU A 42 -13.88 -2.71 -7.11
N ASN A 43 -14.17 -3.86 -7.69
CA ASN A 43 -14.47 -5.09 -6.98
C ASN A 43 -13.29 -5.55 -6.11
N ALA A 44 -12.05 -5.34 -6.55
CA ALA A 44 -10.86 -5.64 -5.74
C ALA A 44 -10.74 -4.68 -4.55
N ALA A 45 -11.03 -3.39 -4.73
CA ALA A 45 -11.07 -2.43 -3.63
C ALA A 45 -12.18 -2.77 -2.61
N ARG A 46 -13.37 -3.14 -3.07
CA ARG A 46 -14.49 -3.58 -2.21
C ARG A 46 -14.12 -4.81 -1.38
N ALA A 47 -13.39 -5.77 -1.94
CA ALA A 47 -12.93 -6.94 -1.19
C ALA A 47 -12.00 -6.57 -0.02
N VAL A 48 -11.17 -5.52 -0.16
CA VAL A 48 -10.32 -5.00 0.93
C VAL A 48 -11.19 -4.35 2.02
N LEU A 49 -12.22 -3.60 1.62
CA LEU A 49 -13.19 -3.03 2.56
C LEU A 49 -13.93 -4.13 3.32
N ASP A 50 -14.47 -5.14 2.63
CA ASP A 50 -15.23 -6.24 3.24
C ASP A 50 -14.39 -7.00 4.27
N ARG A 51 -13.12 -7.27 3.96
CA ARG A 51 -12.18 -7.87 4.90
C ARG A 51 -11.98 -6.99 6.13
N THR A 52 -11.78 -5.69 5.95
CA THR A 52 -11.62 -4.74 7.05
C THR A 52 -12.87 -4.67 7.94
N VAL A 53 -14.06 -4.66 7.33
CA VAL A 53 -15.35 -4.73 8.04
C VAL A 53 -15.46 -6.01 8.84
N GLN A 54 -15.08 -7.16 8.26
CA GLN A 54 -15.13 -8.43 8.97
C GLN A 54 -14.18 -8.44 10.18
N LEU A 55 -12.94 -7.96 10.03
CA LEU A 55 -12.01 -7.83 11.14
C LEU A 55 -12.56 -6.92 12.24
N ALA A 56 -13.22 -5.81 11.87
CA ALA A 56 -13.81 -4.88 12.82
C ALA A 56 -14.99 -5.50 13.58
N ARG A 57 -15.84 -6.29 12.90
CA ARG A 57 -16.94 -7.05 13.49
C ARG A 57 -16.46 -8.13 14.46
N ASP A 58 -15.35 -8.77 14.13
CA ASP A 58 -14.71 -9.78 14.97
C ASP A 58 -13.93 -9.16 16.16
N GLY A 59 -13.94 -7.83 16.31
CA GLY A 59 -13.19 -7.11 17.35
C GLY A 59 -11.67 -7.15 17.15
N ARG A 60 -11.20 -7.57 15.98
CA ARG A 60 -9.78 -7.77 15.66
C ARG A 60 -9.10 -6.47 15.20
N TYR A 61 -9.24 -5.40 15.97
CA TYR A 61 -8.76 -4.06 15.58
C TYR A 61 -7.23 -3.98 15.42
N GLU A 62 -6.47 -4.73 16.22
CA GLU A 62 -5.01 -4.78 16.06
C GLU A 62 -4.60 -5.38 14.72
N ALA A 63 -5.31 -6.43 14.27
CA ALA A 63 -5.07 -7.04 12.97
C ALA A 63 -5.36 -6.07 11.82
N ILE A 64 -6.33 -5.15 11.98
CA ILE A 64 -6.60 -4.10 11.00
C ILE A 64 -5.36 -3.19 10.82
N CYS A 65 -4.73 -2.78 11.92
CA CYS A 65 -3.55 -1.91 11.85
C CYS A 65 -2.28 -2.63 11.38
N GLU A 66 -2.14 -3.93 11.63
CA GLU A 66 -1.04 -4.76 11.12
C GLU A 66 -1.06 -4.94 9.59
N GLU A 67 -2.25 -4.81 9.00
CA GLU A 67 -2.44 -4.88 7.55
C GLU A 67 -1.91 -3.64 6.80
N ILE A 68 -1.58 -2.55 7.51
CA ILE A 68 -1.04 -1.32 6.92
C ILE A 68 0.49 -1.38 6.91
N PRO A 69 1.13 -1.43 5.75
CA PRO A 69 2.58 -1.55 5.67
C PRO A 69 3.30 -0.24 6.01
N ASP A 70 2.71 0.90 5.64
CA ASP A 70 3.41 2.19 5.58
C ASP A 70 3.30 2.98 6.89
N TYR A 71 2.26 2.72 7.70
CA TYR A 71 1.92 3.58 8.84
C TYR A 71 1.17 2.86 9.98
N PRO A 72 1.69 1.75 10.54
CA PRO A 72 1.03 1.02 11.62
C PRO A 72 0.78 1.88 12.86
N ASN A 73 1.73 2.77 13.20
CA ASN A 73 1.59 3.68 14.34
C ASN A 73 0.48 4.72 14.16
N GLY A 74 0.26 5.18 12.93
CA GLY A 74 -0.84 6.11 12.66
C GLY A 74 -2.21 5.49 12.75
N CYS A 75 -2.35 4.24 12.28
CA CYS A 75 -3.59 3.51 12.48
C CYS A 75 -3.88 3.28 13.95
N ARG A 76 -2.86 2.90 14.74
CA ARG A 76 -3.02 2.79 16.20
C ARG A 76 -3.47 4.10 16.82
N HIS A 77 -2.85 5.23 16.42
CA HIS A 77 -3.26 6.54 16.90
C HIS A 77 -4.72 6.89 16.53
N LEU A 78 -5.15 6.60 15.30
CA LEU A 78 -6.54 6.78 14.87
C LEU A 78 -7.51 5.86 15.63
N LEU A 79 -7.11 4.61 15.86
CA LEU A 79 -7.87 3.64 16.62
C LEU A 79 -8.00 4.07 18.09
N ASP A 80 -6.95 4.58 18.70
CA ASP A 80 -6.96 5.08 20.08
C ASP A 80 -7.82 6.34 20.20
N GLY A 81 -7.73 7.27 19.25
CA GLY A 81 -8.64 8.41 19.16
C GLY A 81 -10.11 7.99 19.01
N ALA A 82 -10.39 6.96 18.19
CA ALA A 82 -11.73 6.40 18.07
C ALA A 82 -12.20 5.75 19.38
N LYS A 83 -11.33 5.03 20.09
CA LYS A 83 -11.64 4.46 21.42
C LYS A 83 -11.98 5.54 22.43
N GLU A 84 -11.18 6.59 22.53
CA GLU A 84 -11.40 7.73 23.45
C GLU A 84 -12.72 8.42 23.15
N ALA A 85 -13.02 8.64 21.87
CA ALA A 85 -14.29 9.23 21.41
C ALA A 85 -15.48 8.26 21.46
N LYS A 86 -15.25 6.99 21.85
CA LYS A 86 -16.25 5.90 21.83
C LYS A 86 -16.86 5.66 20.45
N TRP A 87 -16.10 5.94 19.40
CA TRP A 87 -16.48 5.67 18.02
C TRP A 87 -16.20 4.22 17.66
N TRP A 88 -17.28 3.45 17.60
CA TRP A 88 -17.24 2.05 17.23
C TRP A 88 -17.99 1.83 15.92
N PRO A 89 -17.55 0.85 15.11
CA PRO A 89 -18.29 0.48 13.90
C PRO A 89 -19.70 0.02 14.29
N GLY A 90 -20.70 0.40 13.50
CA GLY A 90 -22.06 -0.10 13.67
C GLY A 90 -22.19 -1.57 13.26
N SER A 91 -23.38 -2.15 13.49
CA SER A 91 -23.69 -3.53 13.10
C SER A 91 -23.81 -3.69 11.58
N ALA A 92 -24.28 -2.65 10.88
CA ALA A 92 -24.37 -2.61 9.43
C ALA A 92 -23.00 -2.35 8.78
N SER A 93 -22.76 -2.97 7.62
CA SER A 93 -21.62 -2.59 6.78
C SER A 93 -21.84 -1.19 6.21
N PRO A 94 -20.78 -0.40 5.97
CA PRO A 94 -20.93 0.86 5.25
C PRO A 94 -21.44 0.61 3.82
N THR A 95 -22.21 1.56 3.30
CA THR A 95 -22.60 1.61 1.89
C THR A 95 -21.52 2.36 1.11
N VAL A 96 -21.06 1.78 0.00
CA VAL A 96 -20.21 2.51 -0.96
C VAL A 96 -21.14 3.33 -1.86
N VAL A 97 -21.09 4.65 -1.71
CA VAL A 97 -21.94 5.60 -2.46
C VAL A 97 -21.23 6.19 -3.68
N GLY A 98 -19.92 5.99 -3.79
CA GLY A 98 -19.14 6.43 -4.94
C GLY A 98 -17.75 5.80 -4.98
N VAL A 99 -17.11 5.91 -6.14
CA VAL A 99 -15.76 5.38 -6.36
C VAL A 99 -14.97 6.38 -7.21
N THR A 100 -13.77 6.72 -6.76
CA THR A 100 -12.83 7.57 -7.50
C THR A 100 -11.55 6.80 -7.82
N GLY A 101 -11.04 6.95 -9.04
CA GLY A 101 -9.77 6.34 -9.44
C GLY A 101 -9.84 4.85 -9.78
N ALA A 102 -11.03 4.28 -9.99
CA ALA A 102 -11.18 2.92 -10.51
C ALA A 102 -10.40 2.76 -11.83
N GLY A 103 -9.65 1.67 -11.97
CA GLY A 103 -8.76 1.48 -13.11
C GLY A 103 -7.44 2.27 -13.02
N THR A 104 -7.07 2.78 -11.84
CA THR A 104 -5.77 3.41 -11.60
C THR A 104 -4.96 2.66 -10.53
N SER A 105 -3.81 3.18 -10.12
CA SER A 105 -2.98 2.58 -9.06
C SER A 105 -3.50 2.81 -7.64
N ARG A 106 -4.54 3.64 -7.48
CA ARG A 106 -5.14 4.02 -6.20
C ARG A 106 -6.65 4.21 -6.36
N VAL A 107 -7.45 3.62 -5.49
CA VAL A 107 -8.92 3.69 -5.54
C VAL A 107 -9.45 4.22 -4.22
N LEU A 108 -10.29 5.24 -4.29
CA LEU A 108 -11.03 5.75 -3.14
C LEU A 108 -12.47 5.23 -3.21
N LEU A 109 -12.89 4.50 -2.19
CA LEU A 109 -14.30 4.17 -1.98
C LEU A 109 -14.92 5.23 -1.07
N HIS A 110 -15.96 5.92 -1.55
CA HIS A 110 -16.71 6.88 -0.75
C HIS A 110 -17.81 6.14 0.01
N LEU A 111 -17.77 6.24 1.34
CA LEU A 111 -18.58 5.45 2.26
C LEU A 111 -19.58 6.32 3.00
N GLU A 112 -20.74 5.74 3.25
CA GLU A 112 -21.72 6.21 4.23
C GLU A 112 -22.04 5.08 5.20
N GLY A 113 -22.26 5.43 6.46
CA GLY A 113 -22.64 4.43 7.45
C GLY A 113 -23.07 5.03 8.78
N THR A 114 -23.29 4.14 9.73
CA THR A 114 -23.72 4.51 11.08
C THR A 114 -22.82 3.80 12.09
N ARG A 115 -22.34 4.53 13.09
CA ARG A 115 -21.55 4.00 14.21
C ARG A 115 -22.45 3.25 15.20
N ALA A 116 -21.85 2.55 16.14
CA ALA A 116 -22.60 1.81 17.17
C ALA A 116 -23.48 2.71 18.07
N ASP A 117 -23.13 4.00 18.19
CA ASP A 117 -23.89 5.01 18.94
C ASP A 117 -25.06 5.62 18.14
N GLY A 118 -25.25 5.20 16.88
CA GLY A 118 -26.27 5.76 15.99
C GLY A 118 -25.80 6.99 15.20
N THR A 119 -24.58 7.49 15.42
CA THR A 119 -24.04 8.64 14.70
C THR A 119 -23.74 8.28 13.25
N PHE A 120 -24.31 9.03 12.30
CA PHE A 120 -24.00 8.92 10.89
C PHE A 120 -22.58 9.40 10.59
N TYR A 121 -21.91 8.77 9.62
CA TYR A 121 -20.63 9.23 9.11
C TYR A 121 -20.54 9.06 7.59
N THR A 122 -19.73 9.93 6.98
CA THR A 122 -19.17 9.72 5.65
C THR A 122 -17.66 9.53 5.77
N ALA A 123 -17.07 8.66 4.98
CA ALA A 123 -15.62 8.43 5.01
C ALA A 123 -15.07 8.04 3.64
N ASP A 124 -13.79 8.27 3.42
CA ASP A 124 -13.06 7.72 2.28
C ASP A 124 -12.23 6.52 2.72
N PHE A 125 -12.35 5.44 1.97
CA PHE A 125 -11.56 4.23 2.16
C PHE A 125 -10.62 4.06 0.97
N ASP A 126 -9.36 4.37 1.22
CA ASP A 126 -8.30 4.37 0.23
C ASP A 126 -7.66 3.00 0.08
N VAL A 127 -7.66 2.47 -1.13
CA VAL A 127 -7.07 1.19 -1.49
C VAL A 127 -5.93 1.43 -2.48
N GLN A 128 -4.76 0.93 -2.11
CA GLN A 128 -3.59 0.97 -2.97
C GLN A 128 -2.84 -0.35 -2.91
N TRP A 129 -1.91 -0.50 -3.84
CA TRP A 129 -0.94 -1.57 -3.83
C TRP A 129 0.02 -1.44 -2.64
N ASP A 130 0.36 -2.56 -1.99
CA ASP A 130 1.37 -2.62 -0.94
C ASP A 130 2.76 -2.40 -1.53
N GLU A 131 3.20 -1.14 -1.56
CA GLU A 131 4.48 -0.73 -2.11
C GLU A 131 5.63 -1.07 -1.17
N VAL A 132 5.47 -0.87 0.14
CA VAL A 132 6.55 -1.05 1.13
C VAL A 132 7.00 -2.50 1.25
N ARG A 133 6.09 -3.49 1.25
CA ARG A 133 6.50 -4.90 1.26
C ARG A 133 6.74 -5.44 -0.15
N GLY A 134 6.55 -4.61 -1.18
CA GLY A 134 6.71 -5.00 -2.58
C GLY A 134 5.81 -6.16 -3.01
N SER A 135 4.72 -6.39 -2.28
CA SER A 135 3.84 -7.55 -2.40
C SER A 135 2.72 -7.26 -3.41
N ASN A 136 2.23 -8.27 -4.15
CA ASN A 136 1.07 -8.13 -5.04
C ASN A 136 -0.25 -8.15 -4.25
N ARG A 137 -0.31 -7.40 -3.14
CA ARG A 137 -1.47 -7.30 -2.28
C ARG A 137 -2.02 -5.87 -2.29
N LEU A 138 -3.33 -5.76 -2.24
CA LEU A 138 -4.02 -4.50 -1.99
C LEU A 138 -4.19 -4.30 -0.49
N VAL A 139 -3.97 -3.06 -0.05
CA VAL A 139 -4.05 -2.65 1.35
C VAL A 139 -4.79 -1.33 1.44
N SER A 140 -5.35 -1.05 2.61
CA SER A 140 -5.90 0.25 2.93
C SER A 140 -4.89 1.10 3.69
N THR A 141 -4.75 2.37 3.33
CA THR A 141 -3.88 3.32 4.07
C THR A 141 -4.55 3.84 5.34
N LEU A 142 -5.88 3.90 5.35
CA LEU A 142 -6.71 4.39 6.47
C LEU A 142 -7.88 3.44 6.76
N PRO A 143 -7.62 2.25 7.33
CA PRO A 143 -8.62 1.19 7.42
C PRO A 143 -9.70 1.39 8.49
N ILE A 144 -9.59 2.44 9.32
CA ILE A 144 -10.64 2.81 10.26
C ILE A 144 -11.77 3.50 9.49
N TYR A 145 -12.55 2.74 8.73
CA TYR A 145 -13.57 3.26 7.82
C TYR A 145 -14.69 4.05 8.53
N TRP A 146 -14.89 3.80 9.83
CA TRP A 146 -15.88 4.49 10.67
C TRP A 146 -15.31 5.75 11.35
N SER A 147 -14.05 6.12 11.09
CA SER A 147 -13.44 7.34 11.62
C SER A 147 -14.09 8.61 11.08
N GLY A 148 -14.69 8.56 9.89
CA GLY A 148 -15.24 9.72 9.20
C GLY A 148 -14.18 10.55 8.47
N VAL A 149 -12.97 10.01 8.28
CA VAL A 149 -11.89 10.71 7.55
C VAL A 149 -12.27 10.86 6.07
N GLN A 150 -12.05 12.05 5.55
CA GLN A 150 -12.20 12.41 4.14
C GLN A 150 -10.81 12.70 3.57
N ILE A 151 -10.47 12.10 2.44
CA ILE A 151 -9.19 12.27 1.76
C ILE A 151 -9.41 13.25 0.62
N ARG A 152 -8.90 14.47 0.78
CA ARG A 152 -8.92 15.46 -0.31
C ARG A 152 -7.99 14.97 -1.41
N SER A 153 -8.56 14.65 -2.58
CA SER A 153 -7.85 14.43 -3.84
C SER A 153 -7.41 15.74 -4.47
#